data_AF-A0A450SHP1-F1
#
_entry.id   AF-A0A450SHP1-F1
#
_cell.length_a   1.000
_cell.length_b   1.000
_cell.length_c   1.000
_cell.angle_alpha   90.00
_cell.angle_beta   90.00
_cell.angle_gamma   90.00
#
_symmetry.space_group_name_H-M   'P 1'
#
loop_
_entity.id
_entity.type
_entity.pdbx_description
1 polymer ?
#
loop_
_entity_poly.entity_id
_entity_poly.type
_entity_poly.pdbx_seq_one_letter_code
_entity_poly.pdbx_strand_id
1 'polypeptide(L)'
;MRLLAGLLAAPEDDSLSVLTELAREHAWLREPVVELADVGLPYWQTEHTGLFISNYPKTICPPFESAYRSGNMEGVAAQELTELYLRIDLEAEDVPADYLGTILECAAYLLEMPEPPDDALWRELWEQHVVSWVPRFVDDILGMKNCLLLYHQLAHQLLLSISTDKSSSGKPAP
;
A
#
# COMPACT_ATOMS: atom_id res chain seq x y z
N MET A 1 -0.49 7.08 6.08
CA MET A 1 -0.41 5.64 5.73
C MET A 1 -1.79 5.04 5.48
N ARG A 2 -2.80 5.22 6.36
CA ARG A 2 -4.17 4.70 6.15
C ARG A 2 -4.80 4.98 4.80
N LEU A 3 -4.66 6.20 4.28
CA LEU A 3 -5.18 6.54 2.96
C LEU A 3 -4.61 5.63 1.86
N LEU A 4 -3.30 5.35 1.90
CA LEU A 4 -2.66 4.50 0.90
C LEU A 4 -3.08 3.03 1.05
N ALA A 5 -3.29 2.57 2.29
CA ALA A 5 -3.86 1.25 2.55
C ALA A 5 -5.28 1.12 1.99
N GLY A 6 -6.15 2.09 2.26
CA GLY A 6 -7.54 2.08 1.77
C GLY A 6 -7.65 2.13 0.24
N LEU A 7 -6.69 2.73 -0.45
CA LEU A 7 -6.64 2.75 -1.92
C LEU A 7 -6.23 1.41 -2.55
N LEU A 8 -5.68 0.47 -1.76
CA LEU A 8 -5.38 -0.88 -2.19
C LEU A 8 -6.58 -1.83 -2.00
N ALA A 9 -7.59 -1.43 -1.22
CA ALA A 9 -8.81 -2.19 -1.03
C ALA A 9 -9.71 -2.12 -2.28
N ALA A 10 -10.54 -3.14 -2.47
CA ALA A 10 -11.47 -3.19 -3.58
C ALA A 10 -12.47 -2.01 -3.49
N PRO A 11 -12.73 -1.29 -4.58
CA PRO A 11 -13.66 -0.16 -4.55
C PRO A 11 -15.11 -0.63 -4.46
N GLU A 12 -15.87 0.05 -3.60
CA GLU A 12 -17.28 -0.20 -3.29
C GLU A 12 -18.16 1.01 -3.66
N ASP A 13 -19.48 0.89 -3.46
CA ASP A 13 -20.49 1.87 -3.86
C ASP A 13 -20.24 3.28 -3.29
N ASP A 14 -19.68 3.37 -2.08
CA ASP A 14 -19.40 4.63 -1.38
C ASP A 14 -17.98 5.17 -1.62
N SER A 15 -17.09 4.36 -2.23
CA SER A 15 -15.66 4.67 -2.34
C SER A 15 -15.40 5.97 -3.09
N LEU A 16 -16.15 6.26 -4.16
CA LEU A 16 -16.00 7.52 -4.90
C LEU A 16 -16.40 8.74 -4.06
N SER A 17 -17.43 8.61 -3.24
CA SER A 17 -17.85 9.67 -2.32
C SER A 17 -16.77 9.96 -1.29
N VAL A 18 -16.21 8.90 -0.70
CA VAL A 18 -15.11 9.01 0.27
C VAL A 18 -13.89 9.68 -0.36
N LEU A 19 -13.48 9.26 -1.57
CA LEU A 19 -12.36 9.88 -2.28
C LEU A 19 -12.62 11.35 -2.64
N THR A 20 -13.86 11.71 -2.97
CA THR A 20 -14.25 13.10 -3.25
C THR A 20 -14.05 14.00 -2.04
N GLU A 21 -14.39 13.52 -0.84
CA GLU A 21 -14.14 14.26 0.40
C GLU A 21 -12.64 14.39 0.68
N LEU A 22 -11.89 13.29 0.55
CA LEU A 22 -10.43 13.27 0.73
C LEU A 22 -9.68 14.18 -0.26
N ALA A 23 -10.19 14.34 -1.48
CA ALA A 23 -9.60 15.22 -2.50
C ALA A 23 -9.61 16.72 -2.11
N ARG A 24 -10.38 17.11 -1.09
CA ARG A 24 -10.32 18.46 -0.51
C ARG A 24 -9.00 18.71 0.21
N GLU A 25 -8.51 17.70 0.93
CA GLU A 25 -7.28 17.74 1.72
C GLU A 25 -6.06 17.27 0.93
N HIS A 26 -6.28 16.39 -0.05
CA HIS A 26 -5.23 15.77 -0.85
C HIS A 26 -5.38 16.17 -2.33
N ALA A 27 -4.67 17.24 -2.73
CA ALA A 27 -4.82 17.81 -4.07
C ALA A 27 -4.52 16.81 -5.21
N TRP A 28 -3.66 15.81 -4.97
CA TRP A 28 -3.30 14.78 -5.95
C TRP A 28 -4.46 13.82 -6.28
N LEU A 29 -5.51 13.76 -5.45
CA LEU A 29 -6.71 12.95 -5.72
C LEU A 29 -7.73 13.64 -6.62
N ARG A 30 -7.60 14.96 -6.87
CA ARG A 30 -8.65 15.72 -7.59
C ARG A 30 -8.86 15.25 -9.02
N GLU A 31 -7.78 15.09 -9.78
CA GLU A 31 -7.86 14.58 -11.15
C GLU A 31 -8.31 13.12 -11.21
N PRO A 32 -7.77 12.18 -10.39
CA PRO A 32 -8.29 10.83 -10.28
C PRO A 32 -9.79 10.75 -9.98
N VAL A 33 -10.30 11.56 -9.04
CA VAL A 33 -11.73 11.55 -8.70
C VAL A 33 -12.59 11.95 -9.90
N VAL A 34 -12.16 12.93 -10.69
CA VAL A 34 -12.88 13.35 -11.90
C VAL A 34 -12.89 12.21 -12.94
N GLU A 35 -11.75 11.55 -13.16
CA GLU A 35 -11.67 10.39 -14.06
C GLU A 35 -12.58 9.24 -13.59
N LEU A 36 -12.54 8.89 -12.31
CA LEU A 36 -13.35 7.81 -11.73
C LEU A 36 -14.86 8.08 -11.85
N ALA A 37 -15.27 9.34 -11.72
CA ALA A 37 -16.66 9.75 -11.91
C ALA A 37 -17.11 9.60 -13.37
N ASP A 38 -16.21 9.73 -14.34
CA ASP A 38 -16.49 9.58 -15.78
C ASP A 38 -16.56 8.10 -16.21
N VAL A 39 -15.59 7.29 -15.78
CA VAL A 39 -15.53 5.85 -16.15
C VAL A 39 -16.52 4.99 -15.36
N GLY A 40 -16.87 5.41 -14.15
CA GLY A 40 -17.81 4.73 -13.26
C GLY A 40 -17.24 3.53 -12.49
N LEU A 41 -17.96 3.13 -11.43
CA LEU A 41 -17.56 2.07 -10.51
C LEU A 41 -17.31 0.70 -11.19
N PRO A 42 -18.12 0.21 -12.14
CA PRO A 42 -17.89 -1.10 -12.76
C PRO A 42 -16.55 -1.16 -13.51
N TYR A 43 -16.15 -0.06 -14.16
CA TYR A 43 -14.85 0.02 -14.82
C TYR A 43 -13.72 0.02 -13.79
N TRP A 44 -13.84 0.84 -12.76
CA TRP A 44 -12.87 0.91 -11.68
C TRP A 44 -12.65 -0.44 -10.98
N GLN A 45 -13.72 -1.17 -10.65
CA GLN A 45 -13.66 -2.52 -10.07
C GLN A 45 -12.99 -3.52 -11.01
N THR A 46 -13.30 -3.45 -12.31
CA THR A 46 -12.69 -4.32 -13.33
C THR A 46 -11.18 -4.08 -13.39
N GLU A 47 -10.75 -2.83 -13.41
CA GLU A 47 -9.34 -2.50 -13.43
C GLU A 47 -8.64 -2.89 -12.13
N HIS A 48 -9.24 -2.61 -10.97
CA HIS A 48 -8.72 -3.03 -9.66
C HIS A 48 -8.47 -4.54 -9.63
N THR A 49 -9.47 -5.32 -10.08
CA THR A 49 -9.39 -6.77 -10.13
C THR A 49 -8.28 -7.22 -11.06
N GLY A 50 -8.16 -6.61 -12.25
CA GLY A 50 -7.12 -6.94 -13.23
C GLY A 50 -5.70 -6.60 -12.77
N LEU A 51 -5.54 -5.52 -12.00
CA LEU A 51 -4.23 -5.11 -11.49
C LEU A 51 -3.80 -5.98 -10.31
N PHE A 52 -4.66 -6.12 -9.30
CA PHE A 52 -4.24 -6.59 -7.98
C PHE A 52 -4.72 -7.99 -7.61
N ILE A 53 -5.84 -8.46 -8.18
CA ILE A 53 -6.49 -9.70 -7.72
C ILE A 53 -6.22 -10.83 -8.73
N SER A 54 -6.75 -10.70 -9.94
CA SER A 54 -6.72 -11.76 -10.93
C SER A 54 -6.63 -11.19 -12.33
N ASN A 55 -5.57 -11.57 -13.04
CA ASN A 55 -5.50 -11.42 -14.49
C ASN A 55 -4.91 -12.69 -15.11
N TYR A 56 -5.31 -13.01 -16.34
CA TYR A 56 -4.81 -14.20 -17.05
C TYR A 56 -3.66 -13.80 -17.98
N PRO A 57 -2.50 -14.49 -17.97
CA PRO A 57 -2.16 -15.72 -17.24
C PRO A 57 -1.59 -15.52 -15.82
N LYS A 58 -1.31 -14.27 -15.40
CA LYS A 58 -0.85 -13.92 -14.04
C LYS A 58 -1.40 -12.56 -13.63
N THR A 59 -1.68 -12.38 -12.34
CA THR A 59 -1.92 -11.08 -11.73
C THR A 59 -0.74 -10.16 -12.01
N ILE A 60 -1.03 -8.92 -12.43
CA ILE A 60 -0.01 -8.01 -12.96
C ILE A 60 0.83 -7.42 -11.81
N CYS A 61 0.16 -6.88 -10.80
CA CYS A 61 0.78 -6.18 -9.68
C CYS A 61 0.26 -6.76 -8.36
N PRO A 62 0.49 -8.05 -8.03
CA PRO A 62 -0.07 -8.65 -6.83
C PRO A 62 0.44 -7.89 -5.58
N PRO A 63 -0.40 -7.24 -4.76
CA PRO A 63 0.04 -6.36 -3.67
C PRO A 63 0.49 -7.13 -2.41
N PHE A 64 1.32 -8.16 -2.59
CA PHE A 64 1.80 -9.07 -1.55
C PHE A 64 3.32 -9.13 -1.56
N GLU A 65 3.97 -8.99 -0.40
CA GLU A 65 5.43 -9.09 -0.31
C GLU A 65 5.93 -10.43 -0.85
N SER A 66 5.26 -11.54 -0.53
CA SER A 66 5.65 -12.89 -0.97
C SER A 66 5.76 -13.02 -2.49
N ALA A 67 4.90 -12.31 -3.25
CA ALA A 67 4.94 -12.30 -4.70
C ALA A 67 6.21 -11.63 -5.26
N TYR A 68 6.76 -10.66 -4.53
CA TYR A 68 7.96 -9.93 -4.92
C TYR A 68 9.25 -10.53 -4.34
N ARG A 69 9.21 -11.08 -3.12
CA ARG A 69 10.41 -11.57 -2.44
C ARG A 69 10.86 -12.94 -2.94
N SER A 70 9.94 -13.84 -3.21
CA SER A 70 10.28 -15.27 -3.30
C SER A 70 9.98 -15.92 -4.65
N GLY A 71 9.14 -15.32 -5.50
CA GLY A 71 8.70 -15.95 -6.77
C GLY A 71 7.92 -17.27 -6.61
N ASN A 72 7.87 -17.82 -5.40
CA ASN A 72 7.09 -18.93 -4.89
C ASN A 72 6.36 -18.45 -3.62
N MET A 73 5.06 -18.72 -3.53
CA MET A 73 4.21 -18.43 -2.36
C MET A 73 4.51 -19.36 -1.18
N GLU A 74 5.78 -19.58 -0.83
CA GLU A 74 6.11 -20.12 0.48
C GLU A 74 6.05 -18.94 1.45
N GLY A 75 4.96 -18.84 2.19
CA GLY A 75 4.51 -17.70 3.01
C GLY A 75 5.40 -17.30 4.18
N VAL A 76 6.73 -17.30 4.00
CA VAL A 76 7.72 -16.84 4.97
C VAL A 76 7.49 -15.36 5.30
N ALA A 77 7.27 -14.50 4.30
CA ALA A 77 6.97 -13.08 4.54
C ALA A 77 5.69 -12.89 5.36
N ALA A 78 4.63 -13.65 5.03
CA ALA A 78 3.37 -13.61 5.79
C ALA A 78 3.55 -14.10 7.24
N GLN A 79 4.37 -15.13 7.45
CA GLN A 79 4.68 -15.60 8.80
C GLN A 79 5.51 -14.59 9.59
N GLU A 80 6.58 -14.04 9.01
CA GLU A 80 7.42 -12.99 9.62
C GLU A 80 6.55 -11.79 10.04
N LEU A 81 5.65 -11.34 9.17
CA LEU A 81 4.74 -10.23 9.48
C LEU A 81 3.69 -10.59 10.54
N THR A 82 3.19 -11.83 10.55
CA THR A 82 2.28 -12.31 11.61
C THR A 82 2.98 -12.24 12.97
N GLU A 83 4.22 -12.72 13.06
CA GLU A 83 5.03 -12.67 14.28
C GLU A 83 5.33 -11.22 14.70
N LEU A 84 5.58 -10.33 13.72
CA LEU A 84 5.77 -8.90 13.97
C LEU A 84 4.50 -8.24 14.55
N TYR A 85 3.33 -8.49 13.98
CA TYR A 85 2.06 -7.93 14.46
C TYR A 85 1.74 -8.41 15.88
N LEU A 86 1.98 -9.69 16.18
CA LEU A 86 1.75 -10.24 17.52
C LEU A 86 2.63 -9.60 18.61
N ARG A 87 3.83 -9.09 18.27
CA ARG A 87 4.68 -8.37 19.23
C ARG A 87 4.08 -7.04 19.71
N ILE A 88 3.08 -6.53 18.99
CA ILE A 88 2.34 -5.30 19.32
C ILE A 88 0.85 -5.56 19.53
N ASP A 89 0.49 -6.81 19.85
CA ASP A 89 -0.89 -7.25 20.11
C ASP A 89 -1.87 -6.97 18.94
N LEU A 90 -1.35 -7.00 17.70
CA LEU A 90 -2.16 -6.92 16.48
C LEU A 90 -2.22 -8.28 15.77
N GLU A 91 -3.31 -8.48 15.04
CA GLU A 91 -3.53 -9.65 14.18
C GLU A 91 -4.05 -9.17 12.82
N ALA A 92 -3.67 -9.87 11.75
CA ALA A 92 -4.21 -9.63 10.42
C ALA A 92 -5.54 -10.39 10.28
N GLU A 93 -6.62 -9.68 10.00
CA GLU A 93 -7.95 -10.26 9.79
C GLU A 93 -8.32 -10.22 8.30
N ASP A 94 -8.97 -11.28 7.81
CA ASP A 94 -9.51 -11.46 6.45
C ASP A 94 -8.53 -11.45 5.26
N VAL A 95 -7.39 -10.78 5.38
CA VAL A 95 -6.33 -10.70 4.36
C VAL A 95 -5.00 -11.22 4.90
N PRO A 96 -4.14 -11.80 4.04
CA PRO A 96 -2.79 -12.21 4.44
C PRO A 96 -1.98 -11.08 5.09
N ALA A 97 -1.16 -11.43 6.08
CA ALA A 97 -0.33 -10.47 6.81
C ALA A 97 0.67 -9.71 5.91
N ASP A 98 1.08 -10.32 4.79
CA ASP A 98 2.00 -9.75 3.81
C ASP A 98 1.33 -8.93 2.70
N TYR A 99 0.02 -8.71 2.79
CA TYR A 99 -0.69 -7.77 1.96
C TYR A 99 -0.24 -6.33 2.29
N LEU A 100 0.09 -5.55 1.26
CA LEU A 100 0.61 -4.19 1.44
C LEU A 100 -0.36 -3.28 2.20
N GLY A 101 -1.67 -3.44 2.01
CA GLY A 101 -2.66 -2.69 2.78
C GLY A 101 -2.50 -2.94 4.28
N THR A 102 -2.38 -4.20 4.70
CA THR A 102 -2.18 -4.60 6.10
C THR A 102 -0.88 -4.03 6.68
N ILE A 103 0.22 -4.11 5.91
CA ILE A 103 1.52 -3.56 6.32
C ILE A 103 1.42 -2.04 6.54
N LEU A 104 0.71 -1.33 5.64
CA LEU A 104 0.51 0.12 5.73
C LEU A 104 -0.45 0.50 6.87
N GLU A 105 -1.43 -0.33 7.20
CA GLU A 105 -2.28 -0.13 8.38
C GLU A 105 -1.49 -0.28 9.67
N CYS A 106 -0.64 -1.31 9.76
CA CYS A 106 0.28 -1.47 10.88
C CYS A 106 1.23 -0.26 11.00
N ALA A 107 1.82 0.19 9.89
CA ALA A 107 2.67 1.37 9.88
C ALA A 107 1.91 2.64 10.31
N ALA A 108 0.65 2.80 9.89
CA ALA A 108 -0.19 3.91 10.34
C ALA A 108 -0.45 3.85 11.85
N TYR A 109 -0.78 2.67 12.37
CA TYR A 109 -1.02 2.44 13.78
C TYR A 109 0.21 2.85 14.62
N LEU A 110 1.40 2.36 14.26
CA LEU A 110 2.64 2.68 14.96
C LEU A 110 2.96 4.19 14.98
N LEU A 111 2.72 4.88 13.86
CA LEU A 111 2.97 6.33 13.75
C LEU A 111 1.98 7.19 14.55
N GLU A 112 0.83 6.65 14.91
CA GLU A 112 -0.22 7.36 15.63
C GLU A 112 -0.24 7.05 17.13
N MET A 113 0.61 6.12 17.58
CA MET A 113 0.80 5.87 18.99
C MET A 113 1.28 7.14 19.71
N PRO A 114 0.80 7.40 20.94
CA PRO A 114 1.23 8.56 21.72
C PRO A 114 2.73 8.55 22.04
N GLU A 115 3.31 7.35 22.17
CA GLU A 115 4.72 7.13 22.37
C GLU A 115 5.35 6.69 21.04
N PRO A 116 6.58 7.12 20.73
CA PRO A 116 7.25 6.70 19.50
C PRO A 116 7.38 5.18 19.47
N PRO A 117 7.21 4.54 18.30
CA PRO A 117 7.39 3.11 18.17
C PRO A 117 8.82 2.72 18.54
N ASP A 118 9.01 1.48 18.99
CA ASP A 118 10.35 0.91 19.12
C ASP A 118 11.10 1.03 17.79
N ASP A 119 12.22 1.76 17.78
CA ASP A 119 13.05 1.99 16.59
C ASP A 119 13.40 0.68 15.88
N ALA A 120 13.64 -0.40 16.64
CA ALA A 120 13.95 -1.71 16.06
C ALA A 120 12.75 -2.28 15.31
N LEU A 121 11.55 -2.21 15.91
CA LEU A 121 10.30 -2.66 15.29
C LEU A 121 9.96 -1.83 14.05
N TRP A 122 10.08 -0.50 14.12
CA TRP A 122 9.82 0.37 12.98
C TRP A 122 10.78 0.07 11.83
N ARG A 123 12.08 -0.05 12.10
CA ARG A 123 13.07 -0.39 11.07
C ARG A 123 12.83 -1.76 10.47
N GLU A 124 12.46 -2.74 11.29
CA GLU A 124 12.10 -4.09 10.82
C GLU A 124 10.91 -4.02 9.85
N LEU A 125 9.79 -3.42 10.27
CA LEU A 125 8.61 -3.23 9.42
C LEU A 125 8.95 -2.46 8.14
N TRP A 126 9.62 -1.32 8.26
CA TRP A 126 9.80 -0.41 7.13
C TRP A 126 10.92 -0.87 6.19
N GLU A 127 12.13 -1.13 6.69
CA GLU A 127 13.27 -1.50 5.83
C GLU A 127 13.07 -2.88 5.20
N GLN A 128 12.55 -3.85 5.98
CA GLN A 128 12.46 -5.24 5.52
C GLN A 128 11.15 -5.54 4.80
N HIS A 129 10.02 -4.98 5.26
CA HIS A 129 8.69 -5.33 4.72
C HIS A 129 8.04 -4.23 3.87
N VAL A 130 8.69 -3.07 3.68
CA VAL A 130 8.22 -2.03 2.74
C VAL A 130 9.30 -1.70 1.72
N VAL A 131 10.45 -1.17 2.16
CA VAL A 131 11.49 -0.64 1.26
C VAL A 131 12.11 -1.73 0.37
N SER A 132 12.16 -2.97 0.84
CA SER A 132 12.78 -4.10 0.13
C SER A 132 12.08 -4.47 -1.18
N TRP A 133 10.78 -4.21 -1.31
CA TRP A 133 9.97 -4.73 -2.42
C TRP A 133 8.98 -3.72 -3.01
N VAL A 134 8.44 -2.78 -2.21
CA VAL A 134 7.45 -1.81 -2.69
C VAL A 134 7.93 -0.96 -3.86
N PRO A 135 9.23 -0.55 -3.98
CA PRO A 135 9.69 0.15 -5.16
C PRO A 135 9.47 -0.64 -6.47
N ARG A 136 9.66 -1.97 -6.44
CA ARG A 136 9.40 -2.82 -7.61
C ARG A 136 7.90 -2.94 -7.90
N PHE A 137 7.07 -3.04 -6.87
CA PHE A 137 5.61 -3.02 -7.02
C PHE A 137 5.13 -1.71 -7.66
N VAL A 138 5.72 -0.58 -7.27
CA VAL A 138 5.43 0.71 -7.89
C VAL A 138 5.89 0.76 -9.34
N ASP A 139 7.09 0.27 -9.64
CA ASP A 139 7.58 0.21 -11.03
C ASP A 139 6.65 -0.63 -11.92
N ASP A 140 6.08 -1.72 -11.41
CA ASP A 140 5.09 -2.52 -12.16
C ASP A 140 3.82 -1.72 -12.45
N ILE A 141 3.28 -0.98 -11.47
CA ILE A 141 2.11 -0.11 -11.68
C ILE A 141 2.43 0.99 -12.72
N LEU A 142 3.56 1.67 -12.58
CA LEU A 142 3.96 2.77 -13.47
C LEU A 142 4.33 2.29 -14.89
N GLY A 143 4.69 1.01 -15.04
CA GLY A 143 4.93 0.38 -16.33
C GLY A 143 3.65 0.08 -17.13
N MET A 144 2.47 0.17 -16.50
CA MET A 144 1.19 -0.14 -17.14
C MET A 144 0.76 0.95 -18.12
N LYS A 145 0.30 0.52 -19.29
CA LYS A 145 -0.33 1.41 -20.28
C LYS A 145 -1.82 1.53 -19.96
N ASN A 146 -2.35 2.75 -19.98
CA ASN A 146 -3.76 3.06 -19.73
C ASN A 146 -4.27 2.58 -18.35
N CYS A 147 -3.46 2.78 -17.31
CA CYS A 147 -3.87 2.59 -15.92
C CYS A 147 -4.60 3.86 -15.44
N LEU A 148 -5.64 3.71 -14.62
CA LEU A 148 -6.33 4.81 -13.96
C LEU A 148 -5.33 5.69 -13.22
N LEU A 149 -5.53 7.00 -13.33
CA LEU A 149 -4.70 8.00 -12.68
C LEU A 149 -4.61 7.77 -11.17
N LEU A 150 -5.69 7.23 -10.56
CA LEU A 150 -5.71 6.87 -9.14
C LEU A 150 -4.53 5.95 -8.77
N TYR A 151 -4.31 4.89 -9.54
CA TYR A 151 -3.28 3.90 -9.21
C TYR A 151 -1.87 4.42 -9.52
N HIS A 152 -1.70 5.21 -10.58
CA HIS A 152 -0.44 5.93 -10.79
C HIS A 152 -0.11 6.89 -9.64
N GLN A 153 -1.10 7.63 -9.15
CA GLN A 153 -0.90 8.53 -8.02
C GLN A 153 -0.60 7.76 -6.73
N LEU A 154 -1.31 6.65 -6.46
CA LEU A 154 -1.00 5.75 -5.36
C LEU A 154 0.48 5.31 -5.42
N ALA A 155 0.95 4.88 -6.58
CA ALA A 155 2.33 4.45 -6.77
C ALA A 155 3.34 5.58 -6.46
N HIS A 156 3.07 6.80 -6.95
CA HIS A 156 3.88 7.97 -6.63
C HIS A 156 3.89 8.30 -5.13
N GLN A 157 2.75 8.24 -4.45
CA GLN A 157 2.67 8.51 -3.02
C GLN A 157 3.41 7.45 -2.18
N LEU A 158 3.37 6.19 -2.59
CA LEU A 158 4.17 5.12 -1.97
C LEU A 158 5.67 5.42 -2.08
N LEU A 159 6.15 5.80 -3.27
CA LEU A 159 7.56 6.16 -3.49
C LEU A 159 8.00 7.38 -2.68
N LEU A 160 7.15 8.40 -2.59
CA LEU A 160 7.41 9.59 -1.79
C LEU A 160 7.55 9.24 -0.31
N SER A 161 6.63 8.41 0.20
CA SER A 161 6.63 7.95 1.60
C SER A 161 7.91 7.22 1.97
N ILE A 162 8.40 6.34 1.08
CA ILE A 162 9.68 5.63 1.24
C ILE A 162 10.88 6.59 1.21
N SER A 163 10.81 7.63 0.37
CA SER A 163 11.92 8.57 0.18
C SER A 163 12.08 9.58 1.31
N THR A 164 10.98 10.02 1.91
CA THR A 164 10.99 10.92 3.08
C THR A 164 11.60 10.24 4.30
N ASP A 165 11.38 8.94 4.49
CA ASP A 165 11.92 8.21 5.65
C ASP A 165 13.46 8.06 5.61
N LYS A 166 14.04 7.96 4.40
CA LYS A 166 15.50 8.01 4.22
C LYS A 166 16.13 9.34 4.65
N SER A 167 15.33 10.41 4.78
CA SER A 167 15.83 11.72 5.20
C SER A 167 15.74 11.94 6.72
N SER A 168 14.86 11.21 7.42
CA SER A 168 14.72 11.24 8.89
C SER A 168 15.76 10.41 9.63
N SER A 169 16.36 9.41 8.99
CA SER A 169 17.41 8.54 9.57
C SER A 169 18.82 9.16 9.60
N GLY A 170 18.95 10.46 9.30
CA GLY A 170 20.23 11.15 9.09
C GLY A 170 20.53 12.33 10.02
N LYS A 171 20.67 12.11 11.34
CA LYS A 171 21.71 12.74 12.21
C LYS A 171 21.46 12.49 13.71
N PRO A 172 22.44 11.99 14.48
CA PRO A 172 22.68 12.51 15.81
C PRO A 172 23.40 13.88 15.67
N ALA A 173 22.82 14.93 16.27
CA ALA A 173 23.50 16.21 16.45
C ALA A 173 24.50 16.10 17.63
N PRO A 174 25.60 16.87 17.61
CA PRO A 174 26.82 16.61 18.38
C PRO A 174 26.70 16.78 19.90
#